data_AF-A0A6I3MHE5-F1
#
_entry.id   AF-A0A6I3MHE5-F1
#
_cell.length_a   1.000
_cell.length_b   1.000
_cell.length_c   1.000
_cell.angle_alpha   90.00
_cell.angle_beta   90.00
_cell.angle_gamma   90.00
#
_symmetry.space_group_name_H-M   'P 1'
#
loop_
_entity.id
_entity.type
_entity.pdbx_description
1 polymer ?
#
loop_
_entity_poly.entity_id
_entity_poly.type
_entity_poly.pdbx_seq_one_letter_code
_entity_poly.pdbx_strand_id
1 'polypeptide(L)'
;MKESDKNIENLIDKMMADNSLESPSIDFTSKIMSQVLTVQENKIKAYKPLISKQIWILIIGALIALISCAFLFGNTAYDIKIDESYTAKFSDLFSGIHISKSILYAFLVVPFMILIQIGVLKNYFNKKYQL
;
A
#
# COMPACT_ATOMS: atom_id res chain seq x y z
N MET A 1 5.52 -49.39 52.58
CA MET A 1 4.62 -48.26 52.83
C MET A 1 3.99 -48.46 54.20
N LYS A 2 3.92 -47.44 55.06
CA LYS A 2 3.19 -47.57 56.34
C LYS A 2 1.68 -47.46 56.04
N GLU A 3 0.84 -48.14 56.82
CA GLU A 3 -0.63 -48.11 56.70
C GLU A 3 -1.20 -46.67 56.71
N SER A 4 -0.50 -45.76 57.40
CA SER A 4 -0.81 -44.33 57.47
C SER A 4 -0.73 -43.62 56.13
N ASP A 5 0.27 -43.95 55.32
CA ASP A 5 0.55 -43.26 54.05
C ASP A 5 -0.55 -43.59 53.04
N LYS A 6 -1.02 -44.85 53.07
CA LYS A 6 -2.09 -45.36 52.21
C LYS A 6 -3.44 -44.72 52.53
N ASN A 7 -3.71 -44.41 53.80
CA ASN A 7 -4.92 -43.70 54.19
C ASN A 7 -4.91 -42.23 53.73
N ILE A 8 -3.76 -41.57 53.81
CA ILE A 8 -3.60 -40.18 53.32
C ILE A 8 -3.83 -40.14 51.80
N GLU A 9 -3.25 -41.07 51.05
CA GLU A 9 -3.40 -41.16 49.59
C GLU A 9 -4.86 -41.38 49.18
N ASN A 10 -5.58 -42.28 49.87
CA ASN A 10 -7.02 -42.51 49.66
C ASN A 10 -7.88 -41.27 49.95
N LEU A 11 -7.50 -40.47 50.95
CA LEU A 11 -8.20 -39.22 51.27
C LEU A 11 -7.99 -38.16 50.19
N ILE A 12 -6.78 -38.07 49.63
CA ILE A 12 -6.45 -37.16 48.53
C ILE A 12 -7.19 -37.57 47.26
N ASP A 13 -7.19 -38.85 46.90
CA ASP A 13 -7.91 -39.36 45.74
C ASP A 13 -9.41 -39.12 45.84
N LYS A 14 -9.98 -39.32 47.03
CA LYS A 14 -11.41 -39.06 47.27
C LYS A 14 -11.74 -37.57 47.18
N MET A 15 -10.89 -36.71 47.72
CA MET A 15 -11.06 -35.25 47.61
C MET A 15 -10.95 -34.79 46.15
N MET A 16 -10.03 -35.36 45.37
CA MET A 16 -9.84 -35.05 43.95
C MET A 16 -10.99 -35.56 43.08
N ALA A 17 -11.54 -36.75 43.39
CA ALA A 17 -12.66 -37.34 42.66
C ALA A 17 -14.00 -36.64 42.92
N ASP A 18 -14.20 -36.10 44.13
CA ASP A 18 -15.41 -35.35 44.50
C ASP A 18 -15.46 -33.95 43.84
N ASN A 19 -14.34 -33.48 43.26
CA ASN A 19 -14.30 -32.24 42.48
C ASN A 19 -14.75 -32.50 41.04
N SER A 20 -15.95 -32.02 40.70
CA SER A 20 -16.43 -31.92 39.31
C SER A 20 -15.39 -31.20 38.46
N LEU A 21 -14.82 -31.89 37.47
CA LEU A 21 -13.94 -31.27 36.48
C LEU A 21 -14.68 -30.12 35.79
N GLU A 22 -14.13 -28.91 35.85
CA GLU A 22 -14.68 -27.78 35.12
C GLU A 22 -14.58 -28.07 33.62
N SER A 23 -15.73 -28.34 33.00
CA SER A 23 -15.83 -28.45 31.55
C SER A 23 -15.88 -27.04 30.97
N PRO A 24 -15.18 -26.79 29.84
CA PRO A 24 -15.41 -25.57 29.09
C PRO A 24 -16.89 -25.45 28.71
N SER A 25 -17.35 -24.21 28.55
CA SER A 25 -18.68 -23.91 28.04
C SER A 25 -18.92 -24.62 26.70
N ILE A 26 -20.16 -25.02 26.42
CA ILE A 26 -20.58 -25.66 25.16
C ILE A 26 -20.06 -24.90 23.92
N ASP A 27 -20.02 -23.57 23.98
CA ASP A 27 -19.61 -22.71 22.86
C ASP A 27 -18.12 -22.32 22.87
N PHE A 28 -17.30 -22.94 23.72
CA PHE A 28 -15.89 -22.55 23.92
C PHE A 28 -15.11 -22.56 22.60
N THR A 29 -15.22 -23.65 21.84
CA THR A 29 -14.54 -23.81 20.55
C THR A 29 -14.98 -22.75 19.54
N SER A 30 -16.30 -22.48 19.43
CA SER A 30 -16.82 -21.44 18.54
C SER A 30 -16.32 -20.04 18.91
N LYS A 31 -16.28 -19.74 20.22
CA LYS A 31 -15.85 -18.44 20.73
C LYS A 31 -14.36 -18.21 20.50
N ILE A 32 -13.53 -19.23 20.71
CA ILE A 32 -12.09 -19.17 20.39
C ILE A 32 -11.88 -19.08 18.87
N MET A 33 -12.56 -19.90 18.08
CA MET A 33 -12.37 -19.91 16.63
C MET A 33 -12.77 -18.58 15.98
N SER A 34 -13.86 -17.95 16.44
CA SER A 34 -14.25 -16.60 15.98
C SER A 34 -13.20 -15.53 16.31
N GLN A 35 -12.59 -15.59 17.50
CA GLN A 35 -11.50 -14.69 17.88
C GLN A 35 -10.21 -14.96 17.09
N VAL A 36 -9.91 -16.23 16.79
CA VAL A 36 -8.74 -16.59 15.97
C VAL A 36 -8.90 -16.11 14.54
N LEU A 37 -10.08 -16.28 13.94
CA LEU A 37 -10.36 -15.83 12.58
C LEU A 37 -10.27 -14.30 12.47
N THR A 38 -10.86 -13.56 13.41
CA THR A 38 -10.79 -12.08 13.41
C THR A 38 -9.35 -11.57 13.60
N VAL A 39 -8.55 -12.22 14.45
CA VAL A 39 -7.12 -11.89 14.62
C VAL A 39 -6.30 -12.25 13.37
N GLN A 40 -6.64 -13.35 12.68
CA GLN A 40 -5.98 -13.76 11.45
C GLN A 40 -6.29 -12.81 10.30
N GLU A 41 -7.55 -12.41 10.11
CA GLU A 41 -7.95 -11.41 9.12
C GLU A 41 -7.24 -10.07 9.34
N ASN A 42 -7.07 -9.66 10.61
CA ASN A 42 -6.37 -8.42 10.95
C ASN A 42 -4.84 -8.52 10.75
N LYS A 43 -4.27 -9.75 10.74
CA LYS A 43 -2.86 -10.01 10.38
C LYS A 43 -2.63 -10.03 8.88
N ILE A 44 -3.65 -10.36 8.09
CA ILE A 44 -3.65 -10.16 6.64
C ILE A 44 -3.81 -8.65 6.42
N LYS A 45 -2.72 -7.90 6.59
CA LYS A 45 -2.66 -6.48 6.23
C LYS A 45 -2.89 -6.38 4.73
N ALA A 46 -4.16 -6.24 4.33
CA ALA A 46 -4.56 -6.11 2.95
C ALA A 46 -3.66 -5.07 2.26
N TYR A 47 -3.08 -5.46 1.13
CA TYR A 47 -2.12 -4.63 0.41
C TYR A 47 -2.75 -3.29 0.07
N LYS A 48 -2.38 -2.24 0.80
CA LYS A 48 -2.73 -0.88 0.42
C LYS A 48 -1.74 -0.47 -0.66
N PRO A 49 -2.18 -0.25 -1.91
CA PRO A 49 -1.26 0.14 -2.97
C PRO A 49 -0.58 1.46 -2.59
N LEU A 50 0.76 1.51 -2.71
CA LEU A 50 1.59 2.69 -2.39
C LEU A 50 1.08 3.96 -3.07
N ILE A 51 0.50 3.80 -4.27
CA ILE A 51 -0.12 4.86 -5.06
C ILE A 51 -1.52 4.41 -5.40
N SER A 52 -2.53 5.21 -5.02
CA SER A 52 -3.93 4.91 -5.34
C SER A 52 -4.16 4.97 -6.87
N LYS A 53 -5.16 4.23 -7.36
CA LYS A 53 -5.52 4.23 -8.79
C LYS A 53 -5.81 5.64 -9.34
N GLN A 54 -6.31 6.55 -8.49
CA GLN A 54 -6.60 7.93 -8.86
C GLN A 54 -5.31 8.72 -9.12
N ILE A 55 -4.26 8.51 -8.29
CA ILE A 55 -2.97 9.17 -8.50
C ILE A 55 -2.31 8.67 -9.79
N TRP A 56 -2.46 7.39 -10.15
CA TRP A 56 -1.98 6.89 -11.45
C TRP A 56 -2.64 7.59 -12.65
N ILE A 57 -3.96 7.86 -12.58
CA ILE A 57 -4.67 8.60 -13.62
C ILE A 57 -4.16 10.05 -13.71
N LEU A 58 -3.94 10.70 -12.56
CA LEU A 58 -3.35 12.05 -12.52
C LEU A 58 -1.95 12.09 -13.13
N ILE A 59 -1.11 11.11 -12.83
CA ILE A 59 0.24 11.00 -13.38
C ILE A 59 0.22 10.86 -14.91
N ILE A 60 -0.64 9.98 -15.44
CA ILE A 60 -0.79 9.77 -16.88
C ILE A 60 -1.32 11.05 -17.54
N GLY A 61 -2.31 11.70 -16.94
CA GLY A 61 -2.84 12.97 -17.41
C GLY A 61 -1.78 14.07 -17.45
N ALA A 62 -0.96 14.19 -16.41
CA ALA A 62 0.13 15.15 -16.34
C ALA A 62 1.19 14.91 -17.43
N LEU A 63 1.53 13.64 -17.68
CA LEU A 63 2.48 13.28 -18.74
C LEU A 63 1.94 13.62 -20.14
N ILE A 64 0.67 13.31 -20.41
CA ILE A 64 0.01 13.66 -21.67
C ILE A 64 -0.05 15.17 -21.86
N ALA A 65 -0.41 15.92 -20.82
CA ALA A 65 -0.44 17.38 -20.85
C ALA A 65 0.94 17.97 -21.15
N LEU A 66 1.99 17.41 -20.55
CA LEU A 66 3.37 17.86 -20.76
C LEU A 66 3.85 17.57 -22.19
N ILE A 67 3.55 16.39 -22.73
CA ILE A 67 3.86 16.02 -24.13
C ILE A 67 3.09 16.93 -25.09
N SER A 68 1.81 17.16 -24.83
CA SER A 68 0.97 18.04 -25.65
C SER A 68 1.51 19.46 -25.63
N CYS A 69 1.84 19.99 -24.44
CA CYS A 69 2.47 21.31 -24.29
C CYS A 69 3.81 21.41 -25.05
N ALA A 70 4.66 20.39 -24.97
CA ALA A 70 5.94 20.35 -25.69
C ALA A 70 5.77 20.25 -27.21
N PHE A 71 4.75 19.56 -27.70
CA PHE A 71 4.36 19.60 -29.11
C PHE A 71 3.94 21.01 -29.47
N LEU A 72 2.91 21.57 -28.82
CA LEU A 72 2.35 22.90 -29.10
C LEU A 72 3.40 24.02 -29.16
N PHE A 73 4.39 24.03 -28.26
CA PHE A 73 5.48 25.00 -28.26
C PHE A 73 6.68 24.63 -29.16
N GLY A 74 6.80 23.37 -29.56
CA GLY A 74 7.99 22.83 -30.23
C GLY A 74 8.03 23.01 -31.76
N ASN A 75 6.88 23.23 -32.40
CA ASN A 75 6.81 23.48 -33.84
C ASN A 75 6.23 24.87 -34.08
N THR A 76 7.04 25.71 -34.70
CA THR A 76 6.68 27.05 -35.16
C THR A 76 5.71 27.03 -36.36
N ALA A 77 4.99 25.92 -36.60
CA ALA A 77 4.17 25.72 -37.81
C ALA A 77 2.75 25.21 -37.54
N TYR A 78 2.31 25.08 -36.30
CA TYR A 78 0.87 24.93 -36.00
C TYR A 78 0.35 26.18 -35.30
N ASP A 79 -0.45 26.93 -36.04
CA ASP A 79 -1.18 28.12 -35.62
C ASP A 79 -2.35 27.71 -34.68
N ILE A 80 -1.98 27.22 -33.50
CA ILE A 80 -2.95 26.95 -32.44
C ILE A 80 -3.04 28.26 -31.68
N LYS A 81 -4.11 29.01 -31.97
CA LYS A 81 -4.52 30.22 -31.24
C LYS A 81 -4.85 29.86 -29.79
N ILE A 82 -3.82 29.56 -29.01
CA ILE A 82 -3.86 29.60 -27.56
C ILE A 82 -3.86 31.08 -27.22
N ASP A 83 -4.94 31.53 -26.60
CA ASP A 83 -5.14 32.91 -26.18
C ASP A 83 -3.84 33.50 -25.58
N GLU A 84 -3.28 34.49 -26.28
CA GLU A 84 -1.92 35.05 -26.11
C GLU A 84 -1.68 35.56 -24.67
N SER A 85 -2.76 35.83 -23.94
CA SER A 85 -2.78 36.31 -22.56
C SER A 85 -2.16 35.36 -21.54
N TYR A 86 -2.27 34.03 -21.74
CA TYR A 86 -1.75 33.03 -20.79
C TYR A 86 -0.30 32.66 -21.06
N THR A 87 0.09 32.61 -22.33
CA THR A 87 1.47 32.28 -22.74
C THR A 87 2.42 33.45 -22.50
N ALA A 88 1.98 34.70 -22.71
CA ALA A 88 2.78 35.89 -22.45
C ALA A 88 3.19 36.02 -20.97
N LYS A 89 2.26 35.79 -20.03
CA LYS A 89 2.55 35.87 -18.58
C LYS A 89 3.49 34.77 -18.10
N PHE A 90 3.38 33.57 -18.67
CA PHE A 90 4.29 32.48 -18.33
C PHE A 90 5.66 32.71 -18.96
N SER A 91 5.71 33.19 -20.21
CA SER A 91 6.96 33.53 -20.90
C SER A 91 7.73 34.63 -20.17
N ASP A 92 7.06 35.66 -19.64
CA ASP A 92 7.71 36.72 -18.86
C ASP A 92 8.34 36.22 -17.56
N LEU A 93 7.75 35.23 -16.89
CA LEU A 93 8.32 34.63 -15.67
C LEU A 93 9.55 33.77 -15.95
N PHE A 94 9.67 33.20 -17.15
CA PHE A 94 10.79 32.37 -17.58
C PHE A 94 11.74 33.07 -18.58
N SER A 95 11.51 34.36 -18.85
CA SER A 95 12.23 35.20 -19.82
C SER A 95 13.75 35.27 -19.58
N GLY A 96 14.17 35.15 -18.31
CA GLY A 96 15.60 35.11 -17.94
C GLY A 96 16.24 33.72 -17.97
N ILE A 97 15.47 32.65 -18.22
CA ILE A 97 15.95 31.26 -18.10
C ILE A 97 16.04 30.64 -19.49
N HIS A 98 17.27 30.56 -20.00
CA HIS A 98 17.53 29.92 -21.29
C HIS A 98 17.48 28.39 -21.17
N ILE A 99 16.26 27.83 -21.22
CA ILE A 99 16.01 26.39 -21.16
C ILE A 99 16.44 25.76 -22.48
N SER A 100 17.54 24.99 -22.46
CA SER A 100 18.00 24.26 -23.65
C SER A 100 17.04 23.12 -24.01
N LYS A 101 16.94 22.74 -25.29
CA LYS A 101 16.10 21.59 -25.70
C LYS A 101 16.46 20.31 -24.93
N SER A 102 17.75 20.11 -24.63
CA SER A 102 18.21 18.97 -23.83
C SER A 102 17.70 18.98 -22.39
N ILE A 103 17.64 20.15 -21.72
CA ILE A 103 17.11 20.23 -20.35
C ILE A 103 15.59 19.99 -20.33
N LEU A 104 14.88 20.44 -21.37
CA LEU A 104 13.44 20.21 -21.53
C LEU A 104 13.14 18.71 -21.71
N TYR A 105 13.89 18.02 -22.57
CA TYR A 105 13.75 16.57 -22.74
C TYR A 105 14.15 15.79 -21.47
N ALA A 106 15.18 16.23 -20.75
CA ALA A 106 15.58 15.61 -19.49
C ALA A 106 14.46 15.74 -18.44
N PHE A 107 13.81 16.90 -18.35
CA PHE A 107 12.70 17.13 -17.42
C PHE A 107 11.46 16.27 -17.75
N LEU A 108 11.32 15.81 -18.99
CA LEU A 108 10.26 14.88 -19.39
C LEU A 108 10.65 13.41 -19.10
N VAL A 109 11.87 13.01 -19.46
CA VAL A 109 12.33 11.62 -19.41
C VAL A 109 12.62 11.16 -17.98
N VAL A 110 13.23 11.99 -17.14
CA VAL A 110 13.59 11.64 -15.76
C VAL A 110 12.37 11.24 -14.92
N PRO A 111 11.31 12.07 -14.80
CA PRO A 111 10.13 11.67 -14.02
C PRO A 111 9.41 10.48 -14.66
N PHE A 112 9.38 10.39 -15.99
CA PHE A 112 8.82 9.21 -16.66
C PHE A 112 9.55 7.92 -16.26
N MET A 113 10.87 7.96 -16.19
CA MET A 113 11.69 6.81 -15.80
C MET A 113 11.47 6.44 -14.32
N ILE A 114 11.34 7.43 -13.43
CA ILE A 114 11.01 7.22 -12.00
C ILE A 114 9.64 6.54 -11.84
N LEU A 115 8.66 6.89 -12.66
CA LEU A 115 7.33 6.25 -12.66
C LEU A 115 7.42 4.76 -13.04
N ILE A 116 8.23 4.43 -14.05
CA ILE A 116 8.49 3.04 -14.43
C ILE A 116 9.17 2.29 -13.27
N GLN A 117 10.19 2.90 -12.65
CA GLN A 117 10.90 2.30 -11.52
C GLN A 117 9.97 2.01 -10.34
N ILE A 118 9.05 2.94 -10.02
CA ILE A 118 8.03 2.72 -8.97
C ILE A 118 7.12 1.53 -9.31
N GLY A 119 6.76 1.37 -10.58
CA GLY A 119 5.93 0.26 -11.06
C GLY A 119 6.63 -1.09 -10.94
N VAL A 120 7.90 -1.15 -11.36
CA VAL A 120 8.73 -2.36 -11.26
C VAL A 120 8.95 -2.75 -9.80
N LEU A 121 9.28 -1.78 -8.94
CA LEU A 121 9.49 -2.01 -7.52
C LEU A 121 8.19 -2.50 -6.86
N LYS A 122 7.05 -1.88 -7.19
CA LYS A 122 5.73 -2.34 -6.75
C LYS A 122 5.47 -3.79 -7.15
N ASN A 123 5.76 -4.18 -8.40
CA ASN A 123 5.55 -5.54 -8.87
C ASN A 123 6.47 -6.56 -8.15
N TYR A 124 7.73 -6.18 -7.94
CA TYR A 124 8.70 -7.00 -7.21
C TYR A 124 8.26 -7.25 -5.75
N PHE A 125 7.85 -6.20 -5.03
CA PHE A 125 7.35 -6.33 -3.67
C PHE A 125 6.02 -7.09 -3.61
N ASN A 126 5.10 -6.88 -4.56
CA ASN A 126 3.85 -7.64 -4.62
C ASN A 126 4.08 -9.14 -4.79
N LYS A 127 5.07 -9.53 -5.60
CA LYS A 127 5.43 -10.94 -5.81
C LYS A 127 6.17 -11.56 -4.62
N LYS A 128 7.00 -10.78 -3.92
CA LYS A 128 7.79 -11.24 -2.76
C LYS A 128 6.95 -11.39 -1.49
N TYR A 129 5.93 -10.56 -1.30
CA TYR A 129 5.15 -10.49 -0.05
C TYR A 129 3.76 -11.10 -0.15
N GLN A 130 3.44 -11.84 -1.22
CA GLN A 130 2.18 -12.59 -1.45
C GLN A 130 1.02 -12.12 -0.56
N LEU A 131 0.36 -11.05 -1.01
CA LEU A 131 -1.00 -10.72 -0.60
C LEU A 131 -1.97 -11.29 -1.63
#